data_AF-A0AAJ5NF21-F1
#
_entry.id   AF-A0AAJ5NF21-F1
#
_cell.length_a   1.000
_cell.length_b   1.000
_cell.length_c   1.000
_cell.angle_alpha   90.00
_cell.angle_beta   90.00
_cell.angle_gamma   90.00
#
_symmetry.space_group_name_H-M   'P 1'
#
loop_
_entity.id
_entity.type
_entity.pdbx_description
1 polymer ?
#
loop_
_entity_poly.entity_id
_entity_poly.type
_entity_poly.pdbx_seq_one_letter_code
_entity_poly.pdbx_strand_id
1 'polypeptide(L)'
;MNTRNLVACVSVALAACGGDGGGGIPAAGMASARAAAPIPAGSSIYVDCSQSNDGTGSQASPFNRLVDLATAIGAGTHLYFKRGATCAGQFVSQGSGTAAAPIVVAAYGTGTARPVIAGNVAGHGAAGAAVALMNQEYWEIHDLEITNTAAQRAERNGILVLLQGFQNGTDAGGNPVGVGHHYLIDNVYVHDVYGNNDDRNDQNATPGVTGNKWSNGIQFRVTGTAIPNRFDGVTVQNSEIATVDREGLTTWSDQNCRTQFGCTGTQNWLASTNVVFKGNTIHDIGGDGIVIRASQNAQVYGNLGYDIAMRALNSNAGFWTINSDGTDFQYNEVHHVRRGTGNNDGEAFDADYGNNNPIFRHNYSHDNAGGFLLLCGGCGGSAYTQGVVARYNLSVNDAREIVMADGSGKFNSDGSVTGPLQFYNNTIYLPAGSTAAITATQNSAYKTAIQFSNNIVDNLGTGGYLAASANFVPTWRNNLFFGSNHTGDPSDATEVAGDPLFAGPLTDASGNAPTGFAGATYDNYAALAGFRISAQSPAASKGSMIELPSTVDLFQNPLPTKCAPDIGAHQVTPVPASCAS
;
A
#
# COMPACT_ATOMS: atom_id res chain seq x y z
N MET A 1 34.32 8.59 -27.86
CA MET A 1 33.21 8.83 -26.92
C MET A 1 33.58 8.12 -25.63
N ASN A 2 33.98 8.89 -24.62
CA ASN A 2 34.76 8.41 -23.48
C ASN A 2 33.90 7.66 -22.45
N THR A 3 34.37 6.46 -22.13
CA THR A 3 33.99 5.62 -20.99
C THR A 3 34.36 6.27 -19.67
N ARG A 4 33.42 6.31 -18.71
CA ARG A 4 33.73 6.38 -17.26
C ARG A 4 32.71 5.58 -16.47
N ASN A 5 33.10 4.33 -16.17
CA ASN A 5 32.60 3.57 -15.03
C ASN A 5 33.18 4.20 -13.75
N LEU A 6 32.34 4.49 -12.76
CA LEU A 6 32.78 4.63 -11.37
C LEU A 6 31.95 3.67 -10.51
N VAL A 7 32.59 2.57 -10.15
CA VAL A 7 32.23 1.76 -8.98
C VAL A 7 32.82 2.49 -7.77
N ALA A 8 31.98 2.99 -6.87
CA ALA A 8 32.41 3.57 -5.60
C ALA A 8 32.11 2.57 -4.48
N CYS A 9 33.13 1.80 -4.08
CA CYS A 9 33.17 1.19 -2.76
C CYS A 9 33.29 2.32 -1.72
N VAL A 10 32.30 2.47 -0.86
CA VAL A 10 32.38 3.40 0.27
C VAL A 10 33.20 2.74 1.37
N SER A 11 34.49 3.06 1.41
CA SER A 11 35.33 2.94 2.60
C SER A 11 35.30 4.31 3.29
N VAL A 12 34.76 4.38 4.50
CA VAL A 12 34.81 5.61 5.32
C VAL A 12 36.26 5.82 5.76
N ALA A 13 36.94 6.79 5.17
CA ALA A 13 38.21 7.31 5.65
C ALA A 13 38.02 8.80 6.00
N LEU A 14 38.15 9.14 7.28
CA LEU A 14 38.26 10.52 7.73
C LEU A 14 39.54 11.14 7.16
N ALA A 15 39.41 12.16 6.31
CA ALA A 15 40.51 13.01 5.91
C ALA A 15 40.58 14.22 6.86
N ALA A 16 41.62 14.26 7.70
CA ALA A 16 42.00 15.44 8.46
C ALA A 16 42.73 16.42 7.53
N CYS A 17 42.19 17.63 7.35
CA CYS A 17 42.94 18.75 6.78
C CYS A 17 43.68 19.48 7.90
N GLY A 18 45.01 19.45 7.84
CA GLY A 18 45.88 20.30 8.65
C GLY A 18 45.86 21.73 8.12
N GLY A 19 45.75 22.69 9.04
CA GLY A 19 45.96 24.11 8.82
C GLY A 19 46.41 24.73 10.14
N ASP A 20 47.66 25.19 10.17
CA ASP A 20 48.28 25.85 11.32
C ASP A 20 47.53 27.14 11.69
N GLY A 21 47.12 27.23 12.96
CA GLY A 21 46.51 28.42 13.54
C GLY A 21 46.42 28.25 15.05
N GLY A 22 47.35 28.84 15.79
CA GLY A 22 47.45 28.73 17.24
C GLY A 22 46.21 29.25 17.97
N GLY A 23 45.64 28.39 18.81
CA GLY A 23 44.57 28.71 19.74
C GLY A 23 44.20 27.45 20.53
N GLY A 24 44.73 27.32 21.75
CA GLY A 24 44.48 26.15 22.60
C GLY A 24 43.01 26.06 23.01
N ILE A 25 42.34 25.01 22.55
CA ILE A 25 41.06 24.52 23.07
C ILE A 25 41.37 23.18 23.77
N PRO A 26 40.86 22.93 24.98
CA PRO A 26 41.13 21.67 25.67
C PRO A 26 40.60 20.50 24.83
N ALA A 27 41.47 19.53 24.57
CA ALA A 27 41.14 18.30 23.88
C ALA A 27 40.13 17.50 24.72
N ALA A 28 38.84 17.66 24.41
CA ALA A 28 37.85 16.65 24.75
C ALA A 28 38.26 15.37 24.00
N GLY A 29 38.51 14.30 24.75
CA GLY A 29 39.03 13.06 24.22
C GLY A 29 38.20 12.57 23.03
N MET A 30 38.81 12.52 21.85
CA MET A 30 38.29 11.72 20.75
C MET A 30 38.37 10.26 21.21
N ALA A 31 37.23 9.74 21.67
CA ALA A 31 37.06 8.31 21.85
C ALA A 31 37.34 7.65 20.50
N SER A 32 38.42 6.87 20.44
CA SER A 32 38.76 6.05 19.28
C SER A 32 37.53 5.24 18.89
N ALA A 33 37.01 5.45 17.68
CA ALA A 33 35.94 4.66 17.12
C ALA A 33 36.46 3.22 16.95
N ARG A 34 36.16 2.38 17.93
CA ARG A 34 36.45 0.95 17.87
C ARG A 34 35.61 0.41 16.72
N ALA A 35 36.25 -0.15 15.69
CA ALA A 35 35.51 -0.87 14.65
C ALA A 35 34.71 -1.99 15.32
N ALA A 36 33.38 -1.96 15.19
CA ALA A 36 32.50 -2.91 15.83
C ALA A 36 32.77 -4.32 15.28
N ALA A 37 33.19 -5.25 16.14
CA ALA A 37 33.42 -6.63 15.73
C ALA A 37 32.11 -7.29 15.30
N PRO A 38 32.11 -8.22 14.33
CA PRO A 38 30.92 -8.96 13.92
C PRO A 38 30.22 -9.64 15.11
N ILE A 39 28.90 -9.58 15.13
CA ILE A 39 28.06 -10.26 16.14
C ILE A 39 27.88 -11.72 15.71
N PRO A 40 28.30 -12.71 16.52
CA PRO A 40 28.18 -14.13 16.17
C PRO A 40 26.73 -14.59 15.99
N ALA A 41 26.52 -15.63 15.17
CA ALA A 41 25.23 -16.27 15.01
C ALA A 41 24.64 -16.77 16.35
N GLY A 42 23.32 -16.71 16.49
CA GLY A 42 22.61 -17.14 17.70
C GLY A 42 22.85 -16.26 18.94
N SER A 43 23.43 -15.07 18.78
CA SER A 43 23.68 -14.17 19.92
C SER A 43 22.39 -13.55 20.45
N SER A 44 22.40 -13.15 21.72
CA SER A 44 21.41 -12.23 22.28
C SER A 44 22.11 -10.92 22.64
N ILE A 45 21.81 -9.86 21.90
CA ILE A 45 22.40 -8.53 22.08
C ILE A 45 21.35 -7.59 22.65
N TYR A 46 21.73 -6.85 23.69
CA TYR A 46 20.85 -5.92 24.39
C TYR A 46 21.34 -4.49 24.17
N VAL A 47 20.38 -3.60 23.90
CA VAL A 47 20.62 -2.19 23.60
C VAL A 47 19.76 -1.33 24.51
N ASP A 48 20.40 -0.45 25.28
CA ASP A 48 19.77 0.50 26.18
C ASP A 48 20.47 1.85 26.09
N CYS A 49 19.97 2.70 25.19
CA CYS A 49 20.50 4.04 24.97
C CYS A 49 20.24 5.02 26.14
N SER A 50 19.54 4.58 27.20
CA SER A 50 19.43 5.36 28.44
C SER A 50 20.64 5.19 29.36
N GLN A 51 21.51 4.21 29.11
CA GLN A 51 22.72 3.99 29.88
C GLN A 51 23.77 5.09 29.64
N SER A 52 24.45 5.50 30.70
CA SER A 52 25.47 6.56 30.62
C SER A 52 26.77 6.13 29.93
N ASN A 53 27.07 4.82 29.93
CA ASN A 53 28.29 4.26 29.36
C ASN A 53 27.94 3.15 28.38
N ASP A 54 28.74 3.02 27.34
CA ASP A 54 28.60 1.93 26.39
C ASP A 54 29.09 0.60 26.98
N GLY A 55 28.41 -0.47 26.62
CA GLY A 55 28.61 -1.81 27.15
C GLY A 55 29.17 -2.80 26.16
N THR A 56 28.93 -4.08 26.41
CA THR A 56 29.39 -5.21 25.58
C THR A 56 28.26 -5.83 24.77
N GLY A 57 27.04 -5.29 24.83
CA GLY A 57 25.84 -5.87 24.24
C GLY A 57 25.24 -7.01 25.07
N SER A 58 25.78 -7.31 26.26
CA SER A 58 25.16 -8.27 27.17
C SER A 58 24.01 -7.64 27.95
N GLN A 59 23.08 -8.42 28.50
CA GLN A 59 21.97 -7.87 29.27
C GLN A 59 22.41 -7.02 30.48
N ALA A 60 23.52 -7.40 31.13
CA ALA A 60 24.09 -6.68 32.27
C ALA A 60 24.93 -5.46 31.88
N SER A 61 25.37 -5.39 30.63
CA SER A 61 26.18 -4.31 30.06
C SER A 61 25.76 -4.11 28.60
N PRO A 62 24.56 -3.53 28.38
CA PRO A 62 24.00 -3.38 27.04
C PRO A 62 24.77 -2.34 26.24
N PHE A 63 24.73 -2.43 24.91
CA PHE A 63 25.19 -1.31 24.09
C PHE A 63 24.30 -0.09 24.33
N ASN A 64 24.87 1.11 24.26
CA ASN A 64 24.08 2.35 24.42
C ASN A 64 24.04 3.23 23.16
N ARG A 65 24.60 2.77 22.03
CA ARG A 65 24.56 3.48 20.75
C ARG A 65 24.28 2.52 19.58
N LEU A 66 23.60 3.04 18.57
CA LEU A 66 23.26 2.26 17.37
C LEU A 66 24.49 1.93 16.49
N VAL A 67 25.54 2.75 16.56
CA VAL A 67 26.77 2.52 15.78
C VAL A 67 27.47 1.20 16.16
N ASP A 68 27.25 0.71 17.37
CA ASP A 68 27.79 -0.57 17.82
C ASP A 68 27.11 -1.77 17.12
N LEU A 69 25.96 -1.55 16.48
CA LEU A 69 25.24 -2.52 15.64
C LEU A 69 25.56 -2.40 14.15
N ALA A 70 26.36 -1.39 13.73
CA ALA A 70 26.76 -1.15 12.34
C ALA A 70 27.85 -2.13 11.88
N THR A 71 27.58 -3.43 12.05
CA THR A 71 28.50 -4.53 11.77
C THR A 71 27.73 -5.74 11.23
N ALA A 72 28.44 -6.79 10.83
CA ALA A 72 27.81 -8.03 10.40
C ALA A 72 27.17 -8.76 11.58
N ILE A 73 25.88 -9.08 11.44
CA ILE A 73 25.08 -9.81 12.41
C ILE A 73 24.83 -11.22 11.87
N GLY A 74 25.25 -12.23 12.63
CA GLY A 74 25.06 -13.63 12.25
C GLY A 74 23.62 -14.09 12.38
N ALA A 75 23.25 -15.11 11.60
CA ALA A 75 21.91 -15.70 11.62
C ALA A 75 21.44 -16.16 13.02
N GLY A 76 20.13 -16.08 13.28
CA GLY A 76 19.53 -16.44 14.57
C GLY A 76 19.82 -15.47 15.71
N THR A 77 20.48 -14.34 15.45
CA THR A 77 20.73 -13.32 16.47
C THR A 77 19.44 -12.60 16.85
N HIS A 78 19.27 -12.36 18.14
CA HIS A 78 18.22 -11.51 18.68
C HIS A 78 18.82 -10.18 19.16
N LEU A 79 18.30 -9.06 18.67
CA LEU A 79 18.61 -7.71 19.11
C LEU A 79 17.45 -7.18 19.95
N TYR A 80 17.70 -6.94 21.23
CA TYR A 80 16.72 -6.52 22.21
C TYR A 80 16.92 -5.05 22.57
N PHE A 81 15.96 -4.20 22.20
CA PHE A 81 15.97 -2.77 22.56
C PHE A 81 15.14 -2.50 23.81
N LYS A 82 15.68 -1.70 24.74
CA LYS A 82 15.05 -1.47 26.04
C LYS A 82 13.76 -0.66 25.89
N ARG A 83 12.64 -1.18 26.39
CA ARG A 83 11.36 -0.44 26.47
C ARG A 83 11.54 0.91 27.17
N GLY A 84 10.99 1.95 26.56
CA GLY A 84 11.08 3.34 27.03
C GLY A 84 12.42 4.04 26.78
N ALA A 85 13.42 3.37 26.19
CA ALA A 85 14.66 4.01 25.79
C ALA A 85 14.52 4.65 24.39
N THR A 86 15.19 5.79 24.19
CA THR A 86 15.31 6.44 22.88
C THR A 86 16.75 6.35 22.41
N CYS A 87 16.95 5.70 21.27
CA CYS A 87 18.22 5.60 20.57
C CYS A 87 18.25 6.60 19.42
N ALA A 88 19.11 7.62 19.53
CA ALA A 88 19.28 8.62 18.49
C ALA A 88 20.21 8.13 17.37
N GLY A 89 19.86 8.47 16.14
CA GLY A 89 20.62 8.15 14.94
C GLY A 89 20.04 6.97 14.16
N GLN A 90 20.83 6.49 13.20
CA GLN A 90 20.41 5.44 12.29
C GLN A 90 20.70 4.05 12.84
N PHE A 91 19.72 3.14 12.71
CA PHE A 91 19.94 1.72 12.84
C PHE A 91 20.25 1.09 11.47
N VAL A 92 21.51 0.76 11.28
CA VAL A 92 22.04 0.02 10.12
C VAL A 92 22.80 -1.20 10.61
N SER A 93 22.79 -2.25 9.81
CA SER A 93 23.56 -3.46 10.08
C SER A 93 24.03 -4.09 8.76
N GLN A 94 24.85 -5.12 8.87
CA GLN A 94 25.17 -6.02 7.78
C GLN A 94 24.79 -7.45 8.18
N GLY A 95 24.79 -8.36 7.21
CA GLY A 95 24.50 -9.78 7.44
C GLY A 95 23.03 -10.14 7.29
N SER A 96 22.80 -11.43 7.14
CA SER A 96 21.49 -12.02 6.86
C SER A 96 21.22 -13.15 7.82
N GLY A 97 19.94 -13.37 8.11
CA GLY A 97 19.49 -14.60 8.74
C GLY A 97 19.49 -15.77 7.76
N THR A 98 18.79 -16.82 8.15
CA THR A 98 18.43 -17.92 7.25
C THR A 98 16.97 -18.29 7.49
N ALA A 99 16.37 -19.08 6.60
CA ALA A 99 14.99 -19.57 6.77
C ALA A 99 14.76 -20.28 8.11
N ALA A 100 15.77 -20.96 8.65
CA ALA A 100 15.69 -21.66 9.94
C ALA A 100 16.06 -20.78 11.15
N ALA A 101 16.69 -19.63 10.92
CA ALA A 101 17.24 -18.77 11.95
C ALA A 101 17.29 -17.31 11.46
N PRO A 102 16.14 -16.62 11.39
CA PRO A 102 16.10 -15.20 11.03
C PRO A 102 16.84 -14.36 12.09
N ILE A 103 17.25 -13.15 11.71
CA ILE A 103 17.69 -12.15 12.68
C ILE A 103 16.45 -11.41 13.18
N VAL A 104 16.29 -11.35 14.50
CA VAL A 104 15.09 -10.81 15.15
C VAL A 104 15.44 -9.56 15.93
N VAL A 105 14.71 -8.47 15.68
CA VAL A 105 14.77 -7.24 16.45
C VAL A 105 13.49 -7.13 17.25
N ALA A 106 13.59 -6.95 18.56
CA ALA A 106 12.44 -6.90 19.46
C ALA A 106 12.71 -6.01 20.68
N ALA A 107 11.67 -5.76 21.47
CA ALA A 107 11.79 -5.01 22.72
C ALA A 107 12.09 -5.93 23.93
N TYR A 108 12.77 -5.40 24.96
CA TYR A 108 12.91 -6.07 26.27
C TYR A 108 12.68 -5.12 27.45
N GLY A 109 12.49 -5.71 28.63
CA GLY A 109 12.23 -4.98 29.87
C GLY A 109 10.74 -4.81 30.15
N THR A 110 10.45 -4.14 31.25
CA THR A 110 9.09 -3.88 31.73
C THR A 110 8.52 -2.59 31.13
N GLY A 111 7.20 -2.44 31.17
CA GLY A 111 6.49 -1.26 30.64
C GLY A 111 5.85 -1.51 29.27
N THR A 112 5.04 -0.54 28.82
CA THR A 112 4.31 -0.61 27.55
C THR A 112 4.91 0.27 26.45
N ALA A 113 5.69 1.29 26.82
CA ALA A 113 6.37 2.15 25.85
C ALA A 113 7.35 1.35 24.99
N ARG A 114 7.23 1.48 23.67
CA ARG A 114 8.15 0.87 22.72
C ARG A 114 9.54 1.53 22.83
N PRO A 115 10.64 0.80 22.59
CA PRO A 115 11.93 1.44 22.31
C PRO A 115 11.82 2.32 21.05
N VAL A 116 12.42 3.50 21.11
CA VAL A 116 12.37 4.48 20.01
C VAL A 116 13.69 4.49 19.24
N ILE A 117 13.64 4.33 17.92
CA ILE A 117 14.72 4.67 17.00
C ILE A 117 14.42 6.06 16.42
N ALA A 118 15.13 7.07 16.93
CA ALA A 118 14.99 8.45 16.48
C ALA A 118 16.05 8.76 15.41
N GLY A 119 15.72 8.45 14.15
CA GLY A 119 16.64 8.52 13.01
C GLY A 119 17.35 9.87 12.88
N ASN A 120 16.56 10.93 12.72
CA ASN A 120 17.02 12.32 12.57
C ASN A 120 18.19 12.49 11.58
N VAL A 121 18.24 11.65 10.54
CA VAL A 121 19.41 11.54 9.67
C VAL A 121 19.40 12.55 8.54
N ALA A 122 20.57 12.89 8.00
CA ALA A 122 20.69 13.57 6.72
C ALA A 122 21.18 12.57 5.68
N GLY A 123 20.55 12.53 4.50
CA GLY A 123 20.97 11.64 3.43
C GLY A 123 19.85 11.30 2.45
N HIS A 124 20.18 10.40 1.52
CA HIS A 124 19.27 9.82 0.53
C HIS A 124 19.43 8.30 0.51
N GLY A 125 18.46 7.58 -0.05
CA GLY A 125 18.43 6.11 -0.04
C GLY A 125 18.59 5.53 1.36
N ALA A 126 19.44 4.51 1.50
CA ALA A 126 19.73 3.88 2.79
C ALA A 126 20.21 4.88 3.85
N ALA A 127 21.00 5.90 3.50
CA ALA A 127 21.48 6.91 4.45
C ALA A 127 20.36 7.87 4.93
N GLY A 128 19.23 7.93 4.23
CA GLY A 128 18.06 8.74 4.59
C GLY A 128 17.02 8.00 5.44
N ALA A 129 17.24 6.74 5.81
CA ALA A 129 16.28 5.94 6.58
C ALA A 129 16.64 5.86 8.07
N ALA A 130 15.66 5.84 8.97
CA ALA A 130 15.92 5.62 10.39
C ALA A 130 16.38 4.17 10.66
N VAL A 131 15.75 3.21 9.98
CA VAL A 131 16.19 1.81 9.91
C VAL A 131 16.45 1.45 8.45
N ALA A 132 17.65 0.96 8.14
CA ALA A 132 18.00 0.54 6.78
C ALA A 132 18.56 -0.89 6.76
N LEU A 133 17.99 -1.72 5.89
CA LEU A 133 18.53 -3.03 5.53
C LEU A 133 18.93 -3.01 4.05
N MET A 134 20.22 -3.17 3.75
CA MET A 134 20.73 -3.10 2.38
C MET A 134 21.36 -4.42 1.96
N ASN A 135 20.79 -5.07 0.94
CA ASN A 135 21.25 -6.37 0.42
C ASN A 135 21.32 -7.45 1.52
N GLN A 136 20.28 -7.52 2.35
CA GLN A 136 20.14 -8.45 3.48
C GLN A 136 18.82 -9.21 3.37
N GLU A 137 18.70 -10.38 3.99
CA GLU A 137 17.53 -11.26 3.96
C GLU A 137 17.32 -11.99 5.30
N TYR A 138 16.11 -12.53 5.52
CA TYR A 138 15.67 -13.21 6.74
C TYR A 138 15.74 -12.33 7.99
N TRP A 139 15.00 -11.22 7.96
CA TRP A 139 14.92 -10.24 9.03
C TRP A 139 13.51 -10.12 9.59
N GLU A 140 13.40 -10.01 10.91
CA GLU A 140 12.15 -9.71 11.59
C GLU A 140 12.33 -8.51 12.52
N ILE A 141 11.44 -7.52 12.42
CA ILE A 141 11.49 -6.28 13.20
C ILE A 141 10.15 -6.13 13.92
N HIS A 142 10.23 -6.13 15.25
CA HIS A 142 9.08 -6.17 16.15
C HIS A 142 9.11 -5.03 17.16
N ASP A 143 7.92 -4.56 17.54
CA ASP A 143 7.68 -3.74 18.75
C ASP A 143 8.46 -2.41 18.83
N LEU A 144 8.95 -1.87 17.71
CA LEU A 144 9.71 -0.61 17.69
C LEU A 144 8.80 0.61 17.43
N GLU A 145 9.15 1.73 18.04
CA GLU A 145 8.71 3.05 17.60
C GLU A 145 9.84 3.69 16.79
N ILE A 146 9.52 4.28 15.64
CA ILE A 146 10.53 4.73 14.67
C ILE A 146 10.11 6.10 14.15
N THR A 147 11.02 7.08 14.30
CA THR A 147 10.83 8.44 13.78
C THR A 147 11.98 8.88 12.90
N ASN A 148 11.72 9.80 11.98
CA ASN A 148 12.76 10.37 11.13
C ASN A 148 12.46 11.83 10.79
N THR A 149 12.66 12.69 11.77
CA THR A 149 12.39 14.13 11.64
C THR A 149 13.60 14.89 11.10
N ALA A 150 13.36 16.01 10.43
CA ALA A 150 14.38 17.04 10.26
C ALA A 150 13.77 18.40 9.94
N ALA A 151 14.59 19.44 10.12
CA ALA A 151 14.23 20.81 9.76
C ALA A 151 14.14 21.05 8.24
N GLN A 152 14.80 20.22 7.42
CA GLN A 152 14.85 20.37 5.96
C GLN A 152 14.24 19.16 5.29
N ARG A 153 13.43 19.40 4.24
CA ARG A 153 12.86 18.36 3.40
C ARG A 153 13.98 17.68 2.61
N ALA A 154 13.96 16.35 2.61
CA ALA A 154 14.86 15.49 1.85
C ALA A 154 14.16 14.13 1.66
N GLU A 155 14.75 13.22 0.88
CA GLU A 155 14.30 11.84 0.92
C GLU A 155 14.43 11.30 2.35
N ARG A 156 13.35 10.72 2.90
CA ARG A 156 13.37 10.09 4.22
C ARG A 156 12.54 8.83 4.28
N ASN A 157 13.03 7.85 5.01
CA ASN A 157 12.27 6.64 5.30
C ASN A 157 12.24 6.36 6.80
N GLY A 158 11.13 5.82 7.32
CA GLY A 158 11.14 5.18 8.63
C GLY A 158 11.95 3.89 8.55
N ILE A 159 11.44 2.92 7.80
CA ILE A 159 12.14 1.67 7.46
C ILE A 159 12.35 1.60 5.95
N LEU A 160 13.58 1.33 5.52
CA LEU A 160 13.92 1.04 4.12
C LEU A 160 14.64 -0.30 4.01
N VAL A 161 14.04 -1.23 3.28
CA VAL A 161 14.71 -2.45 2.82
C VAL A 161 15.08 -2.25 1.34
N LEU A 162 16.36 -2.22 1.04
CA LEU A 162 16.91 -1.90 -0.28
C LEU A 162 17.68 -3.08 -0.86
N LEU A 163 17.27 -3.55 -2.04
CA LEU A 163 18.07 -4.41 -2.89
C LEU A 163 18.66 -3.60 -4.05
N GLN A 164 19.98 -3.66 -4.18
CA GLN A 164 20.72 -2.99 -5.24
C GLN A 164 21.94 -3.82 -5.61
N GLY A 165 21.91 -4.40 -6.82
CA GLY A 165 23.00 -5.27 -7.27
C GLY A 165 23.22 -6.49 -6.36
N PHE A 166 22.17 -6.91 -5.64
CA PHE A 166 22.25 -8.04 -4.74
C PHE A 166 22.47 -9.33 -5.55
N GLN A 167 23.41 -10.16 -5.13
CA GLN A 167 23.74 -11.40 -5.83
C GLN A 167 23.86 -12.53 -4.82
N ASN A 168 22.81 -13.34 -4.73
CA ASN A 168 22.76 -14.53 -3.88
C ASN A 168 22.28 -15.78 -4.64
N GLY A 169 22.15 -15.71 -5.97
CA GLY A 169 21.78 -16.85 -6.81
C GLY A 169 22.15 -16.68 -8.28
N THR A 170 21.75 -17.66 -9.08
CA THR A 170 21.84 -17.62 -10.55
C THR A 170 20.53 -18.06 -11.19
N ASP A 171 20.19 -17.49 -12.35
CA ASP A 171 19.10 -18.00 -13.19
C ASP A 171 19.48 -19.35 -13.84
N ALA A 172 18.55 -19.93 -14.63
CA ALA A 172 18.78 -21.21 -15.31
C ALA A 172 19.92 -21.17 -16.34
N GLY A 173 20.31 -19.99 -16.81
CA GLY A 173 21.44 -19.78 -17.72
C GLY A 173 22.78 -19.53 -17.00
N GLY A 174 22.79 -19.52 -15.66
CA GLY A 174 23.97 -19.22 -14.86
C GLY A 174 24.25 -17.72 -14.69
N ASN A 175 23.34 -16.83 -15.08
CA ASN A 175 23.52 -15.39 -14.89
C ASN A 175 23.21 -15.00 -13.44
N PRO A 176 23.95 -14.03 -12.86
CA PRO A 176 23.67 -13.52 -11.52
C PRO A 176 22.24 -13.00 -11.33
N VAL A 177 21.61 -13.40 -10.22
CA VAL A 177 20.35 -12.82 -9.73
C VAL A 177 20.41 -12.61 -8.22
N GLY A 178 19.52 -11.76 -7.71
CA GLY A 178 19.33 -11.56 -6.27
C GLY A 178 17.88 -11.68 -5.87
N VAL A 179 17.60 -12.43 -4.82
CA VAL A 179 16.28 -12.50 -4.21
C VAL A 179 16.42 -12.21 -2.73
N GLY A 180 15.77 -11.14 -2.26
CA GLY A 180 15.67 -10.89 -0.83
C GLY A 180 14.57 -11.76 -0.25
N HIS A 181 14.94 -12.77 0.54
CA HIS A 181 13.97 -13.68 1.14
C HIS A 181 13.57 -13.25 2.56
N HIS A 182 12.28 -13.36 2.89
CA HIS A 182 11.70 -13.21 4.25
C HIS A 182 12.03 -11.91 5.00
N TYR A 183 11.03 -11.05 5.06
CA TYR A 183 11.00 -9.87 5.92
C TYR A 183 9.68 -9.83 6.68
N LEU A 184 9.74 -9.80 8.00
CA LEU A 184 8.56 -9.58 8.85
C LEU A 184 8.73 -8.25 9.57
N ILE A 185 7.82 -7.31 9.33
CA ILE A 185 7.68 -6.09 10.13
C ILE A 185 6.35 -6.20 10.86
N ASP A 186 6.39 -6.28 12.19
CA ASP A 186 5.21 -6.54 13.01
C ASP A 186 5.13 -5.60 14.21
N ASN A 187 3.93 -5.09 14.48
CA ASN A 187 3.65 -4.26 15.66
C ASN A 187 4.60 -3.05 15.83
N VAL A 188 5.04 -2.46 14.71
CA VAL A 188 5.85 -1.24 14.73
C VAL A 188 4.96 0.00 14.67
N TYR A 189 5.44 1.10 15.26
CA TYR A 189 4.85 2.43 15.12
C TYR A 189 5.84 3.34 14.40
N VAL A 190 5.59 3.61 13.12
CA VAL A 190 6.44 4.49 12.31
C VAL A 190 5.73 5.82 12.15
N HIS A 191 6.31 6.89 12.70
CA HIS A 191 5.68 8.20 12.63
C HIS A 191 6.66 9.36 12.57
N ASP A 192 6.16 10.55 12.25
CA ASP A 192 6.98 11.75 12.13
C ASP A 192 8.19 11.54 11.18
N VAL A 193 7.88 11.08 9.97
CA VAL A 193 8.87 10.90 8.89
C VAL A 193 8.71 12.06 7.91
N TYR A 194 9.49 13.12 8.12
CA TYR A 194 9.34 14.40 7.40
C TYR A 194 10.12 14.42 6.08
N GLY A 195 9.75 13.52 5.18
CA GLY A 195 10.39 13.41 3.88
C GLY A 195 9.95 14.47 2.87
N ASN A 196 10.39 14.27 1.63
CA ASN A 196 10.05 15.13 0.52
C ASN A 196 8.70 14.73 -0.09
N ASN A 197 7.84 15.72 -0.31
CA ASN A 197 6.53 15.56 -0.95
C ASN A 197 6.57 15.74 -2.48
N ASP A 198 7.63 16.30 -3.04
CA ASP A 198 7.67 16.60 -4.48
C ASP A 198 7.68 15.32 -5.33
N ASP A 199 6.89 15.32 -6.41
CA ASP A 199 6.91 14.34 -7.50
C ASP A 199 7.83 14.79 -8.64
N ARG A 200 8.26 13.88 -9.51
CA ARG A 200 9.08 14.16 -10.71
C ARG A 200 8.32 15.04 -11.69
N ASN A 201 7.01 15.06 -11.55
CA ASN A 201 6.07 15.87 -12.32
C ASN A 201 5.59 17.10 -11.54
N ASP A 202 6.11 17.37 -10.33
CA ASP A 202 5.73 18.55 -9.57
C ASP A 202 6.24 19.82 -10.25
N GLN A 203 5.30 20.69 -10.63
CA GLN A 203 5.59 21.97 -11.28
C GLN A 203 6.28 22.97 -10.32
N ASN A 204 6.29 22.68 -9.01
CA ASN A 204 6.99 23.43 -7.97
C ASN A 204 8.08 22.60 -7.28
N ALA A 205 8.72 21.67 -8.01
CA ALA A 205 9.81 20.86 -7.45
C ALA A 205 10.89 21.72 -6.78
N THR A 206 11.28 21.34 -5.57
CA THR A 206 12.41 21.92 -4.85
C THR A 206 13.68 21.72 -5.70
N PRO A 207 14.40 22.80 -6.07
CA PRO A 207 15.60 22.69 -6.89
C PRO A 207 16.61 21.69 -6.29
N GLY A 208 16.98 20.67 -7.07
CA GLY A 208 17.93 19.63 -6.64
C GLY A 208 17.30 18.38 -6.02
N VAL A 209 15.97 18.34 -5.84
CA VAL A 209 15.26 17.15 -5.39
C VAL A 209 14.54 16.53 -6.60
N THR A 210 15.02 15.36 -7.03
CA THR A 210 14.35 14.57 -8.08
C THR A 210 13.11 13.91 -7.46
N GLY A 211 11.90 14.20 -7.94
CA GLY A 211 10.68 13.69 -7.31
C GLY A 211 10.38 12.23 -7.63
N ASN A 212 10.92 11.32 -6.85
CA ASN A 212 10.91 9.89 -7.19
C ASN A 212 10.10 9.03 -6.20
N LYS A 213 9.17 9.63 -5.43
CA LYS A 213 8.35 8.93 -4.42
C LYS A 213 9.19 8.03 -3.50
N TRP A 214 10.43 8.45 -3.22
CA TRP A 214 11.38 7.68 -2.40
C TRP A 214 11.26 7.94 -0.90
N SER A 215 10.40 8.88 -0.47
CA SER A 215 10.14 9.14 0.95
C SER A 215 8.91 8.37 1.44
N ASN A 216 9.08 7.51 2.44
CA ASN A 216 8.02 6.58 2.88
C ASN A 216 8.04 6.33 4.38
N GLY A 217 6.94 5.82 4.94
CA GLY A 217 6.96 5.27 6.29
C GLY A 217 7.79 3.99 6.26
N ILE A 218 7.36 3.05 5.42
CA ILE A 218 8.05 1.78 5.17
C ILE A 218 8.13 1.54 3.67
N GLN A 219 9.33 1.25 3.15
CA GLN A 219 9.51 0.89 1.75
C GLN A 219 10.40 -0.33 1.53
N PHE A 220 9.96 -1.19 0.62
CA PHE A 220 10.76 -2.27 0.03
C PHE A 220 11.15 -1.89 -1.39
N ARG A 221 12.42 -1.57 -1.61
CA ARG A 221 12.91 -0.95 -2.85
C ARG A 221 13.91 -1.84 -3.56
N VAL A 222 13.67 -2.08 -4.85
CA VAL A 222 14.69 -2.60 -5.78
C VAL A 222 15.17 -1.45 -6.67
N THR A 223 16.48 -1.25 -6.72
CA THR A 223 17.11 -0.26 -7.62
C THR A 223 18.14 -0.87 -8.54
N GLY A 224 18.21 -0.35 -9.77
CA GLY A 224 19.10 -0.83 -10.82
C GLY A 224 18.60 -2.08 -11.55
N THR A 225 19.10 -2.28 -12.76
CA THR A 225 18.66 -3.35 -13.68
C THR A 225 19.75 -4.33 -14.09
N ALA A 226 21.01 -4.05 -13.75
CA ALA A 226 22.17 -4.84 -14.18
C ALA A 226 22.19 -6.26 -13.59
N ILE A 227 21.81 -6.40 -12.32
CA ILE A 227 21.55 -7.69 -11.68
C ILE A 227 20.06 -7.70 -11.32
N PRO A 228 19.24 -8.61 -11.89
CA PRO A 228 17.84 -8.70 -11.57
C PRO A 228 17.62 -8.98 -10.09
N ASN A 229 16.88 -8.10 -9.42
CA ASN A 229 16.55 -8.20 -8.01
C ASN A 229 15.03 -8.20 -7.80
N ARG A 230 14.56 -8.97 -6.81
CA ARG A 230 13.16 -8.95 -6.33
C ARG A 230 13.10 -9.35 -4.87
N PHE A 231 11.96 -9.09 -4.23
CA PHE A 231 11.65 -9.64 -2.93
C PHE A 231 10.83 -10.93 -3.06
N ASP A 232 11.02 -11.84 -2.11
CA ASP A 232 10.20 -13.05 -1.94
C ASP A 232 9.90 -13.27 -0.45
N GLY A 233 8.67 -12.99 -0.04
CA GLY A 233 8.24 -13.09 1.35
C GLY A 233 8.44 -11.78 2.10
N VAL A 234 7.54 -10.83 1.87
CA VAL A 234 7.47 -9.57 2.64
C VAL A 234 6.14 -9.57 3.38
N THR A 235 6.18 -9.46 4.70
CA THR A 235 4.99 -9.26 5.53
C THR A 235 5.14 -8.00 6.36
N VAL A 236 4.22 -7.06 6.20
CA VAL A 236 4.04 -5.93 7.13
C VAL A 236 2.68 -6.07 7.78
N GLN A 237 2.66 -6.24 9.09
CA GLN A 237 1.45 -6.54 9.83
C GLN A 237 1.30 -5.78 11.14
N ASN A 238 0.05 -5.57 11.55
CA ASN A 238 -0.33 -5.01 12.85
C ASN A 238 0.39 -3.69 13.19
N SER A 239 0.83 -2.95 12.18
CA SER A 239 1.69 -1.78 12.35
C SER A 239 0.90 -0.50 12.14
N GLU A 240 1.33 0.57 12.82
CA GLU A 240 0.78 1.89 12.65
C GLU A 240 1.81 2.79 11.93
N ILE A 241 1.38 3.44 10.85
CA ILE A 241 2.20 4.35 10.06
C ILE A 241 1.46 5.69 10.01
N ALA A 242 2.02 6.72 10.65
CA ALA A 242 1.32 7.98 10.91
C ALA A 242 2.18 9.21 10.61
N THR A 243 1.61 10.31 10.12
CA THR A 243 2.35 11.59 9.95
C THR A 243 3.64 11.41 9.13
N VAL A 244 3.46 10.93 7.90
CA VAL A 244 4.58 10.65 6.97
C VAL A 244 4.48 11.49 5.71
N ASP A 245 5.61 12.00 5.24
CA ASP A 245 5.80 12.54 3.90
C ASP A 245 6.84 11.67 3.15
N ARG A 246 6.53 11.06 2.00
CA ARG A 246 5.35 11.21 1.15
C ARG A 246 4.37 10.05 1.30
N GLU A 247 4.80 8.81 1.07
CA GLU A 247 3.90 7.65 1.02
C GLU A 247 3.91 6.85 2.33
N GLY A 248 2.85 6.10 2.62
CA GLY A 248 2.76 5.29 3.83
C GLY A 248 3.61 4.02 3.76
N LEU A 249 3.08 3.00 3.08
CA LEU A 249 3.67 1.66 2.98
C LEU A 249 3.74 1.19 1.52
N THR A 250 4.95 1.03 0.98
CA THR A 250 5.10 0.78 -0.46
C THR A 250 6.14 -0.27 -0.84
N THR A 251 5.95 -0.84 -2.02
CA THR A 251 7.04 -1.47 -2.77
C THR A 251 7.47 -0.57 -3.93
N TRP A 252 8.71 -0.73 -4.38
CA TRP A 252 9.25 -0.08 -5.58
C TRP A 252 10.22 -1.00 -6.31
N SER A 253 10.23 -0.94 -7.65
CA SER A 253 11.19 -1.70 -8.45
C SER A 253 11.54 -1.02 -9.77
N ASP A 254 12.84 -1.00 -10.07
CA ASP A 254 13.37 -0.66 -11.40
C ASP A 254 13.27 -1.85 -12.39
N GLN A 255 12.89 -3.05 -11.91
CA GLN A 255 12.56 -4.21 -12.75
C GLN A 255 11.11 -4.14 -13.23
N ASN A 256 10.80 -3.12 -14.02
CA ASN A 256 9.42 -2.73 -14.31
C ASN A 256 9.06 -2.67 -15.81
N CYS A 257 10.02 -2.83 -16.72
CA CYS A 257 9.73 -2.72 -18.15
C CYS A 257 9.02 -3.96 -18.66
N ARG A 258 7.71 -3.82 -18.91
CA ARG A 258 6.88 -4.78 -19.67
C ARG A 258 5.92 -4.08 -20.62
N THR A 259 5.38 -4.82 -21.58
CA THR A 259 4.41 -4.33 -22.58
C THR A 259 3.16 -3.73 -21.94
N GLN A 260 2.60 -4.37 -20.91
CA GLN A 260 1.41 -3.91 -20.17
C GLN A 260 1.63 -2.50 -19.59
N PHE A 261 2.83 -2.23 -19.10
CA PHE A 261 3.24 -0.94 -18.53
C PHE A 261 3.50 0.13 -19.60
N GLY A 262 3.28 -0.16 -20.88
CA GLY A 262 3.59 0.72 -21.99
C GLY A 262 5.09 0.84 -22.29
N CYS A 263 5.94 0.00 -21.68
CA CYS A 263 7.38 0.11 -21.84
C CYS A 263 7.86 -0.52 -23.15
N THR A 264 8.51 0.29 -23.99
CA THR A 264 9.07 -0.12 -25.30
C THR A 264 10.55 -0.51 -25.26
N GLY A 265 11.20 -0.36 -24.09
CA GLY A 265 12.60 -0.71 -23.88
C GLY A 265 12.84 -2.22 -23.70
N THR A 266 14.06 -2.55 -23.27
CA THR A 266 14.43 -3.92 -22.91
C THR A 266 13.52 -4.43 -21.81
N GLN A 267 12.75 -5.47 -22.11
CA GLN A 267 11.82 -6.07 -21.17
C GLN A 267 12.62 -6.70 -20.03
N ASN A 268 12.35 -6.27 -18.80
CA ASN A 268 13.05 -6.72 -17.60
C ASN A 268 12.12 -6.87 -16.40
N TRP A 269 10.80 -6.82 -16.61
CA TRP A 269 9.85 -6.93 -15.52
C TRP A 269 10.09 -8.22 -14.73
N LEU A 270 10.37 -8.05 -13.43
CA LEU A 270 10.61 -9.13 -12.49
C LEU A 270 9.82 -8.82 -11.23
N ALA A 271 8.73 -9.56 -11.05
CA ALA A 271 7.84 -9.34 -9.92
C ALA A 271 8.44 -9.79 -8.60
N SER A 272 8.17 -9.03 -7.54
CA SER A 272 8.26 -9.54 -6.16
C SER A 272 7.11 -10.49 -5.86
N THR A 273 7.37 -11.53 -5.08
CA THR A 273 6.41 -12.59 -4.73
C THR A 273 6.15 -12.64 -3.24
N ASN A 274 5.01 -13.21 -2.85
CA ASN A 274 4.64 -13.41 -1.43
C ASN A 274 4.69 -12.11 -0.62
N VAL A 275 4.16 -11.02 -1.20
CA VAL A 275 4.02 -9.72 -0.54
C VAL A 275 2.67 -9.67 0.16
N VAL A 276 2.67 -9.39 1.46
CA VAL A 276 1.48 -9.34 2.33
C VAL A 276 1.51 -8.09 3.20
N PHE A 277 0.55 -7.20 3.02
CA PHE A 277 0.31 -6.07 3.92
C PHE A 277 -1.03 -6.26 4.60
N LYS A 278 -1.02 -6.49 5.92
CA LYS A 278 -2.26 -6.82 6.65
C LYS A 278 -2.43 -6.18 8.01
N GLY A 279 -3.67 -5.83 8.37
CA GLY A 279 -3.95 -5.37 9.73
C GLY A 279 -3.24 -4.07 10.10
N ASN A 280 -2.79 -3.27 9.13
CA ASN A 280 -2.06 -2.03 9.39
C ASN A 280 -3.02 -0.84 9.50
N THR A 281 -2.66 0.15 10.32
CA THR A 281 -3.34 1.45 10.36
C THR A 281 -2.43 2.50 9.75
N ILE A 282 -2.89 3.19 8.72
CA ILE A 282 -2.10 4.13 7.92
C ILE A 282 -2.85 5.45 7.85
N HIS A 283 -2.30 6.49 8.46
CA HIS A 283 -3.01 7.76 8.55
C HIS A 283 -2.14 9.00 8.58
N ASP A 284 -2.77 10.15 8.31
CA ASP A 284 -2.08 11.43 8.20
C ASP A 284 -0.89 11.34 7.23
N ILE A 285 -1.13 10.85 6.02
CA ILE A 285 -0.09 10.60 5.01
C ILE A 285 -0.06 11.73 3.99
N GLY A 286 1.14 12.16 3.62
CA GLY A 286 1.37 13.29 2.73
C GLY A 286 0.77 13.06 1.35
N GLY A 287 1.10 11.91 0.75
CA GLY A 287 0.62 11.44 -0.55
C GLY A 287 -0.15 10.13 -0.41
N ASP A 288 0.33 9.08 -1.07
CA ASP A 288 -0.33 7.77 -1.19
C ASP A 288 -0.27 6.93 0.10
N GLY A 289 -1.34 6.17 0.40
CA GLY A 289 -1.41 5.30 1.58
C GLY A 289 -0.60 4.01 1.44
N ILE A 290 -1.12 3.04 0.66
CA ILE A 290 -0.45 1.77 0.34
C ILE A 290 -0.24 1.69 -1.17
N VAL A 291 0.96 1.31 -1.60
CA VAL A 291 1.22 1.05 -3.01
C VAL A 291 1.95 -0.25 -3.26
N ILE A 292 1.34 -1.09 -4.10
CA ILE A 292 1.95 -2.32 -4.61
C ILE A 292 2.48 -2.10 -6.04
N ARG A 293 3.79 -2.21 -6.19
CA ARG A 293 4.50 -2.04 -7.47
C ARG A 293 5.20 -3.33 -7.87
N ALA A 294 5.11 -3.69 -9.16
CA ALA A 294 5.84 -4.80 -9.77
C ALA A 294 5.84 -6.07 -8.90
N SER A 295 4.63 -6.53 -8.54
CA SER A 295 4.43 -7.69 -7.66
C SER A 295 3.51 -8.72 -8.28
N GLN A 296 3.60 -9.96 -7.81
CA GLN A 296 2.74 -11.06 -8.23
C GLN A 296 1.98 -11.60 -7.02
N ASN A 297 0.66 -11.67 -7.16
CA ASN A 297 -0.30 -12.20 -6.18
C ASN A 297 -0.18 -11.55 -4.79
N ALA A 298 0.18 -10.26 -4.72
CA ALA A 298 0.28 -9.54 -3.47
C ALA A 298 -1.08 -9.49 -2.75
N GLN A 299 -1.06 -9.62 -1.43
CA GLN A 299 -2.25 -9.64 -0.58
C GLN A 299 -2.28 -8.39 0.29
N VAL A 300 -3.32 -7.58 0.18
CA VAL A 300 -3.50 -6.35 0.96
C VAL A 300 -4.82 -6.45 1.69
N TYR A 301 -4.82 -6.76 2.99
CA TYR A 301 -6.07 -7.03 3.69
C TYR A 301 -6.16 -6.62 5.15
N GLY A 302 -7.35 -6.23 5.59
CA GLY A 302 -7.55 -5.80 6.97
C GLY A 302 -6.87 -4.49 7.31
N ASN A 303 -6.47 -3.68 6.32
CA ASN A 303 -5.79 -2.41 6.57
C ASN A 303 -6.81 -1.28 6.70
N LEU A 304 -6.56 -0.36 7.63
CA LEU A 304 -7.30 0.89 7.83
C LEU A 304 -6.47 2.04 7.26
N GLY A 305 -7.00 2.76 6.27
CA GLY A 305 -6.37 3.92 5.66
C GLY A 305 -7.23 5.17 5.82
N TYR A 306 -6.73 6.22 6.44
CA TYR A 306 -7.49 7.48 6.52
C TYR A 306 -6.65 8.74 6.61
N ASP A 307 -7.24 9.89 6.26
CA ASP A 307 -6.49 11.16 6.16
C ASP A 307 -5.23 10.96 5.31
N ILE A 308 -5.47 10.54 4.07
CA ILE A 308 -4.45 10.30 3.04
C ILE A 308 -4.44 11.49 2.07
N ALA A 309 -3.33 11.73 1.36
CA ALA A 309 -3.12 12.86 0.46
C ALA A 309 -3.22 14.23 1.17
N MET A 310 -2.63 14.33 2.36
CA MET A 310 -2.77 15.47 3.28
C MET A 310 -1.90 16.67 2.93
N ARG A 311 -0.77 16.46 2.27
CA ARG A 311 0.30 17.46 2.14
C ARG A 311 1.00 17.47 0.77
N ALA A 312 1.07 16.33 0.09
CA ALA A 312 1.69 16.22 -1.21
C ALA A 312 0.82 16.88 -2.27
N LEU A 313 1.47 17.63 -3.16
CA LEU A 313 0.82 18.16 -4.34
C LEU A 313 0.70 17.02 -5.38
N ASN A 314 -0.20 17.20 -6.35
CA ASN A 314 -0.51 16.25 -7.43
C ASN A 314 -1.37 15.05 -7.01
N SER A 315 -1.54 14.13 -7.96
CA SER A 315 -2.31 12.89 -7.89
C SER A 315 -1.81 11.92 -6.82
N ASN A 316 -2.68 11.58 -5.88
CA ASN A 316 -2.46 10.56 -4.85
C ASN A 316 -3.80 9.86 -4.53
N ALA A 317 -3.74 8.56 -4.23
CA ALA A 317 -4.89 7.73 -3.88
C ALA A 317 -4.69 7.05 -2.52
N GLY A 318 -5.73 6.36 -2.03
CA GLY A 318 -5.68 5.56 -0.81
C GLY A 318 -4.74 4.35 -0.97
N PHE A 319 -5.30 3.22 -1.41
CA PHE A 319 -4.58 1.94 -1.58
C PHE A 319 -4.63 1.48 -3.03
N TRP A 320 -3.47 1.26 -3.65
CA TRP A 320 -3.45 1.01 -5.10
C TRP A 320 -2.32 0.11 -5.57
N THR A 321 -2.47 -0.35 -6.82
CA THR A 321 -1.51 -1.22 -7.48
C THR A 321 -1.12 -0.70 -8.84
N ILE A 322 0.13 -0.89 -9.21
CA ILE A 322 0.68 -0.53 -10.51
C ILE A 322 1.64 -1.59 -10.99
N ASN A 323 1.55 -1.92 -12.28
CA ASN A 323 2.46 -2.85 -12.95
C ASN A 323 2.57 -4.23 -12.28
N SER A 324 1.48 -4.73 -11.69
CA SER A 324 1.45 -5.97 -10.91
C SER A 324 0.47 -6.99 -11.49
N ASP A 325 0.62 -8.25 -11.12
CA ASP A 325 -0.27 -9.33 -11.52
C ASP A 325 -0.99 -9.89 -10.31
N GLY A 326 -2.33 -9.95 -10.32
CA GLY A 326 -3.13 -10.65 -9.31
C GLY A 326 -3.12 -10.03 -7.92
N THR A 327 -2.87 -8.73 -7.78
CA THR A 327 -2.93 -8.07 -6.45
C THR A 327 -4.37 -8.09 -5.94
N ASP A 328 -4.56 -8.52 -4.69
CA ASP A 328 -5.86 -8.72 -4.05
C ASP A 328 -6.00 -7.80 -2.82
N PHE A 329 -6.83 -6.77 -2.97
CA PHE A 329 -7.25 -5.87 -1.90
C PHE A 329 -8.55 -6.39 -1.30
N GLN A 330 -8.50 -6.86 -0.05
CA GLN A 330 -9.69 -7.40 0.62
C GLN A 330 -9.86 -6.98 2.07
N TYR A 331 -11.10 -6.74 2.50
CA TYR A 331 -11.38 -6.34 3.89
C TYR A 331 -10.56 -5.12 4.32
N ASN A 332 -10.33 -4.15 3.43
CA ASN A 332 -9.71 -2.87 3.81
C ASN A 332 -10.79 -1.82 4.04
N GLU A 333 -10.54 -0.92 4.98
CA GLU A 333 -11.34 0.29 5.18
C GLU A 333 -10.51 1.50 4.75
N VAL A 334 -11.02 2.30 3.82
CA VAL A 334 -10.32 3.50 3.33
C VAL A 334 -11.28 4.69 3.35
N HIS A 335 -10.92 5.74 4.08
CA HIS A 335 -11.78 6.91 4.20
C HIS A 335 -11.03 8.23 4.26
N HIS A 336 -11.72 9.32 3.92
CA HIS A 336 -11.14 10.67 4.02
C HIS A 336 -9.82 10.83 3.23
N VAL A 337 -9.64 10.11 2.12
CA VAL A 337 -8.59 10.44 1.14
C VAL A 337 -8.91 11.83 0.58
N ARG A 338 -7.95 12.75 0.72
CA ARG A 338 -8.16 14.16 0.36
C ARG A 338 -7.85 14.44 -1.10
N ARG A 339 -8.48 15.49 -1.59
CA ARG A 339 -8.24 16.05 -2.91
C ARG A 339 -7.97 17.55 -2.79
N GLY A 340 -6.72 17.90 -2.57
CA GLY A 340 -6.26 19.29 -2.55
C GLY A 340 -6.25 19.93 -3.94
N THR A 341 -6.08 21.26 -4.00
CA THR A 341 -5.89 21.97 -5.28
C THR A 341 -4.70 21.40 -6.04
N GLY A 342 -4.94 20.87 -7.25
CA GLY A 342 -3.91 20.22 -8.07
C GLY A 342 -3.81 18.70 -7.90
N ASN A 343 -4.49 18.09 -6.92
CA ASN A 343 -4.71 16.64 -6.87
C ASN A 343 -5.89 16.29 -7.79
N ASN A 344 -5.63 15.51 -8.83
CA ASN A 344 -6.66 15.07 -9.78
C ASN A 344 -7.29 13.73 -9.40
N ASP A 345 -6.81 13.09 -8.33
CA ASP A 345 -7.25 11.77 -7.86
C ASP A 345 -8.00 11.97 -6.53
N GLY A 346 -7.81 11.07 -5.57
CA GLY A 346 -8.40 11.10 -4.23
C GLY A 346 -9.32 9.91 -3.96
N GLU A 347 -9.29 8.90 -4.83
CA GLU A 347 -10.06 7.67 -4.71
C GLU A 347 -9.51 6.78 -3.59
N ALA A 348 -10.39 6.00 -2.98
CA ALA A 348 -10.03 4.99 -1.99
C ALA A 348 -9.08 3.94 -2.57
N PHE A 349 -9.37 3.49 -3.78
CA PHE A 349 -8.63 2.45 -4.48
C PHE A 349 -8.27 2.88 -5.91
N ASP A 350 -7.15 2.36 -6.43
CA ASP A 350 -6.77 2.56 -7.82
C ASP A 350 -6.16 1.29 -8.45
N ALA A 351 -6.64 0.97 -9.65
CA ALA A 351 -6.03 0.04 -10.58
C ALA A 351 -5.30 0.83 -11.68
N ASP A 352 -4.07 1.24 -11.35
CA ASP A 352 -3.23 2.05 -12.23
C ASP A 352 -2.77 1.23 -13.46
N TYR A 353 -1.92 1.77 -14.32
CA TYR A 353 -1.52 1.12 -15.55
C TYR A 353 -0.56 -0.07 -15.39
N GLY A 354 -0.67 -0.98 -16.35
CA GLY A 354 0.18 -2.15 -16.46
C GLY A 354 -0.21 -3.30 -15.55
N ASN A 355 -1.41 -3.34 -14.97
CA ASN A 355 -1.84 -4.44 -14.12
C ASN A 355 -2.52 -5.58 -14.93
N ASN A 356 -2.35 -6.83 -14.47
CA ASN A 356 -3.18 -7.95 -14.90
C ASN A 356 -3.97 -8.49 -13.72
N ASN A 357 -5.30 -8.56 -13.87
CA ASN A 357 -6.23 -9.16 -12.91
C ASN A 357 -6.15 -8.61 -11.46
N PRO A 358 -6.09 -7.29 -11.21
CA PRO A 358 -6.21 -6.78 -9.85
C PRO A 358 -7.63 -7.01 -9.31
N ILE A 359 -7.74 -7.34 -8.03
CA ILE A 359 -8.99 -7.70 -7.36
C ILE A 359 -9.22 -6.76 -6.18
N PHE A 360 -10.40 -6.16 -6.11
CA PHE A 360 -10.89 -5.36 -4.99
C PHE A 360 -12.16 -6.02 -4.48
N ARG A 361 -12.11 -6.66 -3.32
CA ARG A 361 -13.27 -7.38 -2.79
C ARG A 361 -13.48 -7.20 -1.30
N HIS A 362 -14.73 -7.18 -0.85
CA HIS A 362 -15.03 -7.07 0.58
C HIS A 362 -14.44 -5.83 1.25
N ASN A 363 -14.15 -4.75 0.50
CA ASN A 363 -13.63 -3.52 1.07
C ASN A 363 -14.76 -2.56 1.44
N TYR A 364 -14.47 -1.69 2.40
CA TYR A 364 -15.33 -0.58 2.78
C TYR A 364 -14.64 0.75 2.46
N SER A 365 -15.33 1.65 1.76
CA SER A 365 -14.86 3.01 1.53
C SER A 365 -15.91 4.04 1.91
N HIS A 366 -15.48 5.15 2.51
CA HIS A 366 -16.40 6.25 2.79
C HIS A 366 -15.73 7.62 2.86
N ASP A 367 -16.49 8.66 2.53
CA ASP A 367 -16.07 10.06 2.65
C ASP A 367 -14.75 10.38 1.92
N ASN A 368 -14.39 9.60 0.88
CA ASN A 368 -13.21 9.88 0.06
C ASN A 368 -13.53 10.98 -0.95
N ALA A 369 -12.64 11.97 -1.07
CA ALA A 369 -12.89 13.16 -1.87
C ALA A 369 -12.86 12.89 -3.39
N GLY A 370 -12.18 11.82 -3.83
CA GLY A 370 -12.06 11.45 -5.24
C GLY A 370 -12.99 10.31 -5.66
N GLY A 371 -13.44 9.46 -4.74
CA GLY A 371 -14.29 8.33 -5.10
C GLY A 371 -13.95 7.01 -4.45
N PHE A 372 -14.58 5.94 -4.96
CA PHE A 372 -14.26 4.58 -4.57
C PHE A 372 -13.09 4.01 -5.37
N LEU A 373 -13.18 3.96 -6.70
CA LEU A 373 -12.21 3.24 -7.55
C LEU A 373 -11.80 4.05 -8.78
N LEU A 374 -10.50 4.32 -8.89
CA LEU A 374 -9.85 4.78 -10.12
C LEU A 374 -9.40 3.62 -10.99
N LEU A 375 -9.58 3.79 -12.30
CA LEU A 375 -9.07 2.93 -13.35
C LEU A 375 -8.11 3.73 -14.22
N CYS A 376 -6.85 3.88 -13.79
CA CYS A 376 -5.85 4.68 -14.50
C CYS A 376 -5.04 3.89 -15.55
N GLY A 377 -5.65 2.87 -16.18
CA GLY A 377 -4.93 1.97 -17.08
C GLY A 377 -4.38 2.62 -18.35
N GLY A 378 -4.99 3.72 -18.82
CA GLY A 378 -4.58 4.46 -20.02
C GLY A 378 -3.67 5.66 -19.72
N CYS A 379 -3.52 6.03 -18.44
CA CYS A 379 -2.76 7.19 -17.99
C CYS A 379 -1.26 7.11 -18.36
N GLY A 380 -0.73 5.89 -18.56
CA GLY A 380 0.64 5.62 -19.00
C GLY A 380 0.88 5.65 -20.51
N GLY A 381 -0.06 6.15 -21.33
CA GLY A 381 0.08 6.22 -22.79
C GLY A 381 -0.32 4.93 -23.51
N SER A 382 0.64 4.13 -23.95
CA SER A 382 0.38 2.81 -24.57
C SER A 382 0.14 1.69 -23.56
N ALA A 383 0.18 2.02 -22.27
CA ALA A 383 -0.08 1.09 -21.20
C ALA A 383 -1.56 0.66 -21.17
N TYR A 384 -1.80 -0.48 -20.53
CA TYR A 384 -3.15 -0.97 -20.29
C TYR A 384 -3.20 -1.76 -18.99
N THR A 385 -4.39 -1.80 -18.41
CA THR A 385 -4.75 -2.66 -17.29
C THR A 385 -5.93 -3.51 -17.70
N GLN A 386 -5.92 -4.80 -17.39
CA GLN A 386 -6.96 -5.73 -17.83
C GLN A 386 -7.35 -6.69 -16.71
N GLY A 387 -8.58 -7.19 -16.78
CA GLY A 387 -9.12 -8.23 -15.89
C GLY A 387 -9.42 -7.73 -14.48
N VAL A 388 -9.57 -6.42 -14.28
CA VAL A 388 -9.92 -5.86 -12.96
C VAL A 388 -11.23 -6.48 -12.49
N VAL A 389 -11.30 -6.83 -11.20
CA VAL A 389 -12.54 -7.29 -10.55
C VAL A 389 -12.78 -6.43 -9.32
N ALA A 390 -13.94 -5.80 -9.23
CA ALA A 390 -14.42 -5.11 -8.04
C ALA A 390 -15.74 -5.74 -7.59
N ARG A 391 -15.75 -6.41 -6.43
CA ARG A 391 -16.93 -7.15 -5.97
C ARG A 391 -17.17 -7.19 -4.48
N TYR A 392 -18.43 -7.28 -4.04
CA TYR A 392 -18.78 -7.35 -2.61
C TYR A 392 -18.16 -6.20 -1.80
N ASN A 393 -17.91 -5.05 -2.42
CA ASN A 393 -17.46 -3.85 -1.71
C ASN A 393 -18.67 -3.02 -1.29
N LEU A 394 -18.48 -2.22 -0.25
CA LEU A 394 -19.43 -1.20 0.20
C LEU A 394 -18.78 0.18 0.06
N SER A 395 -19.39 1.08 -0.71
CA SER A 395 -18.97 2.48 -0.83
C SER A 395 -20.09 3.38 -0.30
N VAL A 396 -19.77 4.25 0.65
CA VAL A 396 -20.73 5.06 1.40
C VAL A 396 -20.28 6.51 1.40
N ASN A 397 -21.06 7.39 0.76
CA ASN A 397 -20.76 8.83 0.74
C ASN A 397 -19.36 9.17 0.18
N ASP A 398 -18.79 8.32 -0.67
CA ASP A 398 -17.64 8.73 -1.48
C ASP A 398 -18.08 9.83 -2.45
N ALA A 399 -17.26 10.87 -2.56
CA ALA A 399 -17.57 12.07 -3.32
C ALA A 399 -17.12 11.96 -4.78
N ARG A 400 -17.47 12.99 -5.57
CA ARG A 400 -16.99 13.24 -6.94
C ARG A 400 -17.41 12.17 -7.96
N GLU A 401 -16.85 10.97 -7.92
CA GLU A 401 -17.27 9.82 -8.73
C GLU A 401 -17.01 8.46 -8.05
N ILE A 402 -17.93 7.50 -8.16
CA ILE A 402 -17.72 6.16 -7.58
C ILE A 402 -16.69 5.37 -8.39
N VAL A 403 -16.84 5.35 -9.72
CA VAL A 403 -15.86 4.72 -10.62
C VAL A 403 -15.34 5.74 -11.62
N MET A 404 -14.04 5.96 -11.54
CA MET A 404 -13.32 6.87 -12.41
C MET A 404 -12.63 6.10 -13.54
N ALA A 405 -13.02 6.35 -14.79
CA ALA A 405 -12.80 5.46 -15.94
C ALA A 405 -11.79 5.98 -16.97
N ASP A 406 -10.50 6.03 -16.62
CA ASP A 406 -9.41 6.57 -17.46
C ASP A 406 -8.49 5.49 -18.05
N GLY A 407 -9.08 4.35 -18.33
CA GLY A 407 -8.47 3.25 -19.08
C GLY A 407 -8.56 1.94 -18.33
N SER A 408 -9.34 0.99 -18.87
CA SER A 408 -9.39 -0.37 -18.34
C SER A 408 -9.92 -1.33 -19.40
N GLY A 409 -9.29 -2.51 -19.46
CA GLY A 409 -9.39 -3.46 -20.54
C GLY A 409 -8.33 -3.23 -21.62
N LYS A 410 -7.94 -4.32 -22.28
CA LYS A 410 -7.07 -4.25 -23.46
C LYS A 410 -7.95 -4.18 -24.71
N PHE A 411 -7.94 -3.03 -25.37
CA PHE A 411 -8.63 -2.83 -26.63
C PHE A 411 -7.79 -3.37 -27.79
N ASN A 412 -8.31 -4.39 -28.48
CA ASN A 412 -7.65 -5.03 -29.61
C ASN A 412 -7.88 -4.24 -30.91
N SER A 413 -7.08 -4.53 -31.94
CA SER A 413 -7.14 -3.86 -33.25
C SER A 413 -8.46 -4.11 -33.99
N ASP A 414 -9.16 -5.21 -33.69
CA ASP A 414 -10.49 -5.54 -34.23
C ASP A 414 -11.64 -4.85 -33.47
N GLY A 415 -11.33 -4.04 -32.45
CA GLY A 415 -12.31 -3.35 -31.61
C GLY A 415 -12.85 -4.18 -30.44
N SER A 416 -12.49 -5.46 -30.33
CA SER A 416 -12.83 -6.28 -29.16
C SER A 416 -12.06 -5.84 -27.91
N VAL A 417 -12.59 -6.17 -26.73
CA VAL A 417 -11.93 -5.88 -25.45
C VAL A 417 -11.58 -7.18 -24.74
N THR A 418 -10.31 -7.33 -24.38
CA THR A 418 -9.82 -8.40 -23.52
C THR A 418 -9.78 -7.92 -22.07
N GLY A 419 -10.41 -8.67 -21.16
CA GLY A 419 -10.42 -8.39 -19.72
C GLY A 419 -11.06 -7.04 -19.36
N PRO A 420 -12.32 -6.76 -19.72
CA PRO A 420 -13.04 -5.60 -19.19
C PRO A 420 -13.12 -5.67 -17.66
N LEU A 421 -13.28 -4.53 -16.98
CA LEU A 421 -13.56 -4.51 -15.55
C LEU A 421 -14.87 -5.28 -15.27
N GLN A 422 -14.82 -6.18 -14.30
CA GLN A 422 -16.00 -6.83 -13.72
C GLN A 422 -16.36 -6.10 -12.41
N PHE A 423 -17.44 -5.31 -12.42
CA PHE A 423 -17.92 -4.57 -11.25
C PHE A 423 -19.24 -5.19 -10.79
N TYR A 424 -19.23 -6.07 -9.79
CA TYR A 424 -20.43 -6.81 -9.42
C TYR A 424 -20.65 -7.08 -7.95
N ASN A 425 -21.92 -7.22 -7.55
CA ASN A 425 -22.26 -7.47 -6.15
C ASN A 425 -21.71 -6.42 -5.18
N ASN A 426 -21.49 -5.18 -5.63
CA ASN A 426 -21.14 -4.07 -4.76
C ASN A 426 -22.42 -3.38 -4.27
N THR A 427 -22.36 -2.74 -3.11
CA THR A 427 -23.40 -1.84 -2.60
C THR A 427 -22.82 -0.43 -2.57
N ILE A 428 -23.49 0.50 -3.24
CA ILE A 428 -23.12 1.92 -3.30
C ILE A 428 -24.27 2.70 -2.65
N TYR A 429 -23.93 3.54 -1.67
CA TYR A 429 -24.86 4.44 -1.00
C TYR A 429 -24.40 5.89 -1.14
N LEU A 430 -25.21 6.71 -1.79
CA LEU A 430 -25.03 8.15 -1.91
C LEU A 430 -26.18 8.87 -1.20
N PRO A 431 -25.93 9.61 -0.11
CA PRO A 431 -26.98 10.28 0.64
C PRO A 431 -27.57 11.46 -0.13
N ALA A 432 -28.72 11.93 0.34
CA ALA A 432 -29.34 13.15 -0.17
C ALA A 432 -28.36 14.33 -0.10
N GLY A 433 -28.26 15.09 -1.20
CA GLY A 433 -27.31 16.18 -1.34
C GLY A 433 -25.94 15.78 -1.90
N SER A 434 -25.64 14.48 -2.03
CA SER A 434 -24.46 14.03 -2.78
C SER A 434 -24.57 14.43 -4.26
N THR A 435 -23.45 14.88 -4.82
CA THR A 435 -23.31 15.19 -6.25
C THR A 435 -22.41 14.19 -6.97
N ALA A 436 -22.00 13.11 -6.29
CA ALA A 436 -21.06 12.15 -6.84
C ALA A 436 -21.68 11.40 -8.04
N ALA A 437 -20.97 11.37 -9.17
CA ALA A 437 -21.36 10.53 -10.30
C ALA A 437 -21.13 9.05 -9.97
N ILE A 438 -21.89 8.14 -10.57
CA ILE A 438 -21.58 6.70 -10.46
C ILE A 438 -20.40 6.34 -11.37
N THR A 439 -20.35 6.93 -12.56
CA THR A 439 -19.24 6.75 -13.50
C THR A 439 -18.83 8.07 -14.12
N ALA A 440 -17.52 8.30 -14.24
CA ALA A 440 -16.96 9.51 -14.86
C ALA A 440 -15.63 9.21 -15.58
N THR A 441 -15.12 10.18 -16.33
CA THR A 441 -13.78 10.16 -16.96
C THR A 441 -13.18 11.56 -16.94
N GLN A 442 -11.86 11.69 -16.78
CA GLN A 442 -11.13 12.97 -16.79
C GLN A 442 -10.52 13.13 -18.17
N ASN A 443 -10.22 12.03 -18.85
CA ASN A 443 -9.74 12.03 -20.20
C ASN A 443 -10.53 11.04 -21.07
N SER A 444 -11.53 11.58 -21.78
CA SER A 444 -12.40 10.84 -22.69
C SER A 444 -11.68 10.19 -23.88
N ALA A 445 -10.37 10.38 -24.05
CA ALA A 445 -9.57 9.68 -25.06
C ALA A 445 -9.18 8.26 -24.62
N TYR A 446 -9.13 7.99 -23.31
CA TYR A 446 -8.77 6.67 -22.81
C TYR A 446 -9.95 5.72 -22.88
N LYS A 447 -9.64 4.49 -23.32
CA LYS A 447 -10.66 3.48 -23.57
C LYS A 447 -10.90 2.64 -22.33
N THR A 448 -12.16 2.56 -21.92
CA THR A 448 -12.58 1.80 -20.75
C THR A 448 -13.80 0.94 -21.08
N ALA A 449 -13.77 -0.33 -20.72
CA ALA A 449 -14.94 -1.20 -20.76
C ALA A 449 -15.23 -1.76 -19.37
N ILE A 450 -16.49 -1.67 -18.95
CA ILE A 450 -16.94 -2.07 -17.60
C ILE A 450 -18.22 -2.88 -17.71
N GLN A 451 -18.27 -4.00 -17.00
CA GLN A 451 -19.44 -4.83 -16.83
C GLN A 451 -19.99 -4.66 -15.42
N PHE A 452 -21.10 -3.94 -15.29
CA PHE A 452 -21.83 -3.76 -14.04
C PHE A 452 -22.88 -4.86 -13.90
N SER A 453 -22.74 -5.74 -12.90
CA SER A 453 -23.74 -6.77 -12.63
C SER A 453 -24.10 -6.90 -11.16
N ASN A 454 -25.35 -7.18 -10.82
CA ASN A 454 -25.74 -7.48 -9.43
C ASN A 454 -25.36 -6.40 -8.40
N ASN A 455 -25.18 -5.13 -8.77
CA ASN A 455 -24.86 -4.08 -7.80
C ASN A 455 -26.15 -3.47 -7.23
N ILE A 456 -26.11 -3.05 -5.97
CA ILE A 456 -27.08 -2.10 -5.42
C ILE A 456 -26.50 -0.70 -5.60
N VAL A 457 -27.23 0.18 -6.27
CA VAL A 457 -26.94 1.61 -6.34
C VAL A 457 -28.12 2.35 -5.70
N ASP A 458 -27.95 2.71 -4.42
CA ASP A 458 -28.86 3.59 -3.70
C ASP A 458 -28.34 5.04 -3.81
N ASN A 459 -28.88 5.78 -4.77
CA ASN A 459 -28.45 7.14 -5.09
C ASN A 459 -29.57 8.14 -4.78
N LEU A 460 -29.56 8.63 -3.55
CA LEU A 460 -30.47 9.70 -3.09
C LEU A 460 -29.96 11.10 -3.50
N GLY A 461 -28.76 11.17 -4.09
CA GLY A 461 -28.14 12.38 -4.62
C GLY A 461 -28.57 12.72 -6.04
N THR A 462 -27.79 13.60 -6.69
CA THR A 462 -28.08 14.12 -8.04
C THR A 462 -27.06 13.72 -9.10
N GLY A 463 -25.94 13.09 -8.72
CA GLY A 463 -24.92 12.68 -9.68
C GLY A 463 -25.41 11.54 -10.57
N GLY A 464 -24.95 11.54 -11.83
CA GLY A 464 -25.44 10.64 -12.88
C GLY A 464 -24.42 9.61 -13.32
N TYR A 465 -24.63 9.08 -14.52
CA TYR A 465 -23.81 8.05 -15.14
C TYR A 465 -23.19 8.59 -16.43
N LEU A 466 -21.97 8.13 -16.74
CA LEU A 466 -21.35 8.38 -18.03
C LEU A 466 -22.05 7.55 -19.12
N ALA A 467 -22.53 8.22 -20.16
CA ALA A 467 -23.16 7.56 -21.31
C ALA A 467 -22.12 6.77 -22.13
N ALA A 468 -22.58 5.70 -22.78
CA ALA A 468 -21.76 4.92 -23.69
C ALA A 468 -21.19 5.78 -24.83
N SER A 469 -19.95 5.52 -25.20
CA SER A 469 -19.24 6.20 -26.29
C SER A 469 -18.25 5.26 -26.98
N ALA A 470 -17.53 5.75 -27.99
CA ALA A 470 -16.47 4.97 -28.64
C ALA A 470 -15.32 4.58 -27.69
N ASN A 471 -15.14 5.32 -26.59
CA ASN A 471 -14.07 5.11 -25.62
C ASN A 471 -14.60 4.67 -24.24
N PHE A 472 -15.91 4.62 -24.04
CA PHE A 472 -16.51 4.12 -22.80
C PHE A 472 -17.61 3.13 -23.13
N VAL A 473 -17.38 1.86 -22.80
CA VAL A 473 -18.29 0.75 -23.13
C VAL A 473 -18.83 0.13 -21.83
N PRO A 474 -19.86 0.73 -21.22
CA PRO A 474 -20.53 0.15 -20.06
C PRO A 474 -21.57 -0.88 -20.50
N THR A 475 -21.65 -1.99 -19.79
CA THR A 475 -22.76 -2.95 -19.90
C THR A 475 -23.38 -3.18 -18.54
N TRP A 476 -24.70 -3.24 -18.48
CA TRP A 476 -25.48 -3.32 -17.25
C TRP A 476 -26.35 -4.56 -17.28
N ARG A 477 -26.42 -5.27 -16.15
CA ARG A 477 -27.23 -6.48 -16.01
C ARG A 477 -27.60 -6.74 -14.56
N ASN A 478 -28.88 -6.95 -14.25
CA ASN A 478 -29.37 -7.37 -12.95
C ASN A 478 -28.89 -6.47 -11.80
N ASN A 479 -28.73 -5.17 -12.04
CA ASN A 479 -28.44 -4.21 -10.98
C ASN A 479 -29.75 -3.72 -10.36
N LEU A 480 -29.69 -3.37 -9.08
CA LEU A 480 -30.76 -2.65 -8.40
C LEU A 480 -30.43 -1.16 -8.38
N PHE A 481 -31.37 -0.33 -8.82
CA PHE A 481 -31.28 1.12 -8.73
C PHE A 481 -32.41 1.66 -7.86
N PHE A 482 -32.06 2.56 -6.95
CA PHE A 482 -32.99 3.29 -6.11
C PHE A 482 -32.58 4.76 -6.00
N GLY A 483 -33.57 5.65 -5.96
CA GLY A 483 -33.34 7.10 -5.97
C GLY A 483 -34.21 7.86 -6.98
N SER A 484 -33.79 9.08 -7.29
CA SER A 484 -34.40 9.89 -8.38
C SER A 484 -33.96 9.38 -9.76
N ASN A 485 -34.62 9.77 -10.84
CA ASN A 485 -34.09 9.53 -12.19
C ASN A 485 -32.82 10.38 -12.38
N HIS A 486 -31.68 9.74 -12.71
CA HIS A 486 -30.41 10.44 -12.92
C HIS A 486 -30.09 10.58 -14.42
N THR A 487 -29.22 11.54 -14.72
CA THR A 487 -28.78 11.72 -16.11
C THR A 487 -27.90 10.54 -16.53
N GLY A 488 -28.19 9.97 -17.70
CA GLY A 488 -27.43 8.84 -18.23
C GLY A 488 -27.83 7.49 -17.63
N ASP A 489 -28.95 7.42 -16.90
CA ASP A 489 -29.46 6.19 -16.30
C ASP A 489 -29.36 5.01 -17.28
N PRO A 490 -28.77 3.89 -16.83
CA PRO A 490 -28.55 2.75 -17.69
C PRO A 490 -29.88 2.10 -18.07
N SER A 491 -30.06 1.86 -19.38
CA SER A 491 -31.17 1.03 -19.86
C SER A 491 -30.78 -0.45 -19.76
N ASP A 492 -31.18 -1.13 -18.69
CA ASP A 492 -31.00 -2.57 -18.49
C ASP A 492 -32.37 -3.29 -18.48
N ALA A 493 -32.60 -4.22 -19.42
CA ALA A 493 -33.85 -4.99 -19.47
C ALA A 493 -34.06 -5.93 -18.26
N THR A 494 -33.00 -6.16 -17.48
CA THR A 494 -32.97 -6.98 -16.27
C THR A 494 -32.83 -6.16 -14.99
N GLU A 495 -32.98 -4.83 -15.10
CA GLU A 495 -32.98 -3.90 -13.97
C GLU A 495 -34.00 -4.30 -12.89
N VAL A 496 -33.59 -4.14 -11.64
CA VAL A 496 -34.47 -4.24 -10.48
C VAL A 496 -34.65 -2.85 -9.90
N ALA A 497 -35.86 -2.30 -9.97
CA ALA A 497 -36.16 -1.02 -9.35
C ALA A 497 -36.80 -1.21 -7.97
N GLY A 498 -36.35 -0.45 -6.97
CA GLY A 498 -36.99 -0.40 -5.65
C GLY A 498 -36.02 -0.17 -4.51
N ASP A 499 -36.57 0.23 -3.36
CA ASP A 499 -35.81 0.44 -2.12
C ASP A 499 -35.03 -0.83 -1.74
N PRO A 500 -33.71 -0.76 -1.47
CA PRO A 500 -32.92 -1.91 -1.01
C PRO A 500 -33.42 -2.53 0.30
N LEU A 501 -34.22 -1.81 1.08
CA LEU A 501 -34.71 -2.20 2.41
C LEU A 501 -33.56 -2.57 3.35
N PHE A 502 -32.64 -1.63 3.54
CA PHE A 502 -31.55 -1.73 4.50
C PHE A 502 -32.07 -1.94 5.93
N ALA A 503 -31.37 -2.76 6.72
CA ALA A 503 -31.85 -3.32 7.98
C ALA A 503 -31.70 -2.39 9.19
N GLY A 504 -30.95 -1.30 9.08
CA GLY A 504 -30.69 -0.40 10.20
C GLY A 504 -30.28 1.01 9.77
N PRO A 505 -29.90 1.87 10.73
CA PRO A 505 -29.40 3.19 10.41
C PRO A 505 -28.13 3.08 9.55
N LEU A 506 -28.05 3.90 8.51
CA LEU A 506 -26.90 3.94 7.58
C LEU A 506 -25.79 4.90 8.04
N THR A 507 -26.04 5.61 9.13
CA THR A 507 -25.10 6.53 9.76
C THR A 507 -24.90 6.16 11.23
N ASP A 508 -23.78 6.59 11.79
CA ASP A 508 -23.54 6.54 13.23
C ASP A 508 -24.47 7.53 13.99
N ALA A 509 -24.31 7.58 15.31
CA ALA A 509 -25.10 8.46 16.17
C ALA A 509 -24.86 9.97 15.92
N SER A 510 -23.78 10.32 15.23
CA SER A 510 -23.42 11.69 14.84
C SER A 510 -23.90 12.06 13.44
N GLY A 511 -24.48 11.11 12.69
CA GLY A 511 -24.92 11.30 11.31
C GLY A 511 -23.80 11.10 10.28
N ASN A 512 -22.66 10.55 10.66
CA ASN A 512 -21.55 10.24 9.75
C ASN A 512 -21.62 8.80 9.25
N ALA A 513 -20.87 8.48 8.19
CA ALA A 513 -20.64 7.08 7.83
C ALA A 513 -19.99 6.32 9.01
N PRO A 514 -20.47 5.11 9.35
CA PRO A 514 -19.94 4.36 10.48
C PRO A 514 -18.52 3.86 10.20
N THR A 515 -17.62 3.95 11.18
CA THR A 515 -16.29 3.33 11.05
C THR A 515 -16.40 1.81 11.11
N GLY A 516 -15.92 1.13 10.07
CA GLY A 516 -16.10 -0.31 9.85
C GLY A 516 -15.36 -1.17 10.87
N PHE A 517 -14.12 -0.80 11.20
CA PHE A 517 -13.28 -1.60 12.09
C PHE A 517 -13.49 -1.37 13.57
N ALA A 518 -14.15 -0.31 14.05
CA ALA A 518 -14.57 -0.05 15.45
C ALA A 518 -14.01 -0.94 16.62
N GLY A 519 -12.70 -1.23 16.66
CA GLY A 519 -12.07 -2.18 17.61
C GLY A 519 -12.29 -3.70 17.36
N ALA A 520 -12.79 -4.12 16.19
CA ALA A 520 -13.11 -5.49 15.79
C ALA A 520 -12.11 -6.10 14.77
N THR A 521 -12.20 -7.41 14.54
CA THR A 521 -11.48 -8.09 13.45
C THR A 521 -12.03 -7.66 12.09
N TYR A 522 -11.14 -7.51 11.10
CA TYR A 522 -11.48 -6.99 9.78
C TYR A 522 -12.44 -7.85 8.96
N ASP A 523 -12.76 -9.06 9.42
CA ASP A 523 -13.45 -10.08 8.63
C ASP A 523 -14.99 -10.05 8.76
N ASN A 524 -15.63 -9.18 9.55
CA ASN A 524 -17.11 -9.22 9.70
C ASN A 524 -17.83 -7.86 9.69
N TYR A 525 -17.11 -6.73 9.70
CA TYR A 525 -17.68 -5.38 9.63
C TYR A 525 -18.99 -5.19 10.44
N ALA A 526 -18.98 -5.60 11.71
CA ALA A 526 -20.20 -5.60 12.53
C ALA A 526 -20.82 -4.20 12.67
N ALA A 527 -20.01 -3.15 12.63
CA ALA A 527 -20.45 -1.76 12.62
C ALA A 527 -21.27 -1.38 11.38
N LEU A 528 -21.14 -2.12 10.28
CA LEU A 528 -21.83 -1.90 9.01
C LEU A 528 -23.15 -2.69 8.91
N ALA A 529 -23.65 -3.26 10.02
CA ALA A 529 -24.87 -4.07 10.02
C ALA A 529 -26.11 -3.34 9.48
N GLY A 530 -26.13 -1.99 9.51
CA GLY A 530 -27.18 -1.18 8.90
C GLY A 530 -27.32 -1.39 7.39
N PHE A 531 -26.22 -1.68 6.69
CA PHE A 531 -26.18 -1.90 5.23
C PHE A 531 -26.58 -3.31 4.80
N ARG A 532 -26.93 -4.20 5.73
CA ARG A 532 -27.53 -5.49 5.39
C ARG A 532 -28.92 -5.25 4.82
N ILE A 533 -29.27 -5.92 3.72
CA ILE A 533 -30.63 -5.89 3.17
C ILE A 533 -31.56 -6.84 3.94
N SER A 534 -32.85 -6.49 4.01
CA SER A 534 -33.89 -7.38 4.56
C SER A 534 -34.27 -8.50 3.57
N ALA A 535 -34.87 -9.59 4.07
CA ALA A 535 -35.33 -10.70 3.24
C ALA A 535 -36.49 -10.32 2.28
N GLN A 536 -37.13 -9.17 2.51
CA GLN A 536 -38.17 -8.61 1.65
C GLN A 536 -37.61 -7.68 0.57
N SER A 537 -36.29 -7.43 0.59
CA SER A 537 -35.63 -6.58 -0.39
C SER A 537 -35.89 -7.08 -1.81
N PRO A 538 -36.15 -6.19 -2.77
CA PRO A 538 -36.22 -6.56 -4.19
C PRO A 538 -34.88 -7.12 -4.71
N ALA A 539 -33.76 -6.90 -4.01
CA ALA A 539 -32.47 -7.51 -4.33
C ALA A 539 -32.40 -9.02 -4.06
N ALA A 540 -33.24 -9.56 -3.18
CA ALA A 540 -33.15 -10.94 -2.72
C ALA A 540 -33.45 -11.95 -3.85
N SER A 541 -32.51 -12.87 -4.10
CA SER A 541 -32.56 -13.92 -5.13
C SER A 541 -32.75 -13.39 -6.57
N LYS A 542 -32.36 -12.14 -6.84
CA LYS A 542 -32.50 -11.50 -8.16
C LYS A 542 -31.17 -11.32 -8.89
N GLY A 543 -30.06 -11.66 -8.25
CA GLY A 543 -28.76 -11.63 -8.85
C GLY A 543 -28.66 -12.65 -9.98
N SER A 544 -27.87 -12.28 -10.97
CA SER A 544 -27.47 -13.18 -12.02
C SER A 544 -26.33 -14.10 -11.56
N MET A 545 -26.31 -15.32 -12.07
CA MET A 545 -25.17 -16.21 -11.85
C MET A 545 -23.92 -15.61 -12.50
N ILE A 546 -22.89 -15.44 -11.68
CA ILE A 546 -21.52 -15.13 -12.07
C ILE A 546 -20.68 -16.24 -11.46
N GLU A 547 -19.64 -16.73 -12.13
CA GLU A 547 -18.73 -17.67 -11.50
C GLU A 547 -18.04 -16.96 -10.33
N LEU A 548 -18.35 -17.38 -9.10
CA LEU A 548 -17.87 -16.74 -7.89
C LEU A 548 -16.67 -17.52 -7.35
N PRO A 549 -15.43 -17.01 -7.49
CA PRO A 549 -14.30 -17.58 -6.77
C PRO A 549 -14.33 -17.29 -5.25
N SER A 550 -15.31 -16.52 -4.75
CA SER A 550 -15.54 -16.34 -3.31
C SER A 550 -16.64 -17.30 -2.84
N THR A 551 -16.50 -17.83 -1.62
CA THR A 551 -17.53 -18.62 -0.95
C THR A 551 -18.42 -17.79 -0.04
N VAL A 552 -18.08 -16.52 0.20
CA VAL A 552 -18.77 -15.63 1.15
C VAL A 552 -18.94 -14.19 0.63
N ASP A 553 -19.95 -13.50 1.15
CA ASP A 553 -20.23 -12.07 0.93
C ASP A 553 -19.37 -11.15 1.84
N LEU A 554 -19.65 -9.84 1.87
CA LEU A 554 -18.95 -8.87 2.75
C LEU A 554 -19.12 -9.17 4.25
N PHE A 555 -20.21 -9.82 4.65
CA PHE A 555 -20.60 -10.08 6.04
C PHE A 555 -20.41 -11.56 6.44
N GLN A 556 -19.57 -12.29 5.71
CA GLN A 556 -19.26 -13.73 5.91
C GLN A 556 -20.44 -14.69 5.72
N ASN A 557 -21.52 -14.27 5.06
CA ASN A 557 -22.60 -15.18 4.72
C ASN A 557 -22.19 -16.05 3.51
N PRO A 558 -22.52 -17.36 3.51
CA PRO A 558 -22.25 -18.24 2.37
C PRO A 558 -22.94 -17.76 1.09
N LEU A 559 -22.24 -17.87 -0.03
CA LEU A 559 -22.78 -17.54 -1.36
C LEU A 559 -23.26 -18.79 -2.11
N PRO A 560 -24.33 -18.68 -2.92
CA PRO A 560 -24.75 -19.77 -3.79
C PRO A 560 -23.83 -19.91 -5.01
N THR A 561 -23.49 -21.14 -5.37
CA THR A 561 -22.69 -21.51 -6.55
C THR A 561 -23.54 -21.99 -7.74
N LYS A 562 -24.80 -22.38 -7.50
CA LYS A 562 -25.72 -22.92 -8.53
C LYS A 562 -27.06 -22.18 -8.65
N CYS A 563 -27.34 -21.26 -7.75
CA CYS A 563 -28.61 -20.55 -7.67
C CYS A 563 -28.36 -19.04 -7.64
N ALA A 564 -29.32 -18.27 -8.13
CA ALA A 564 -29.23 -16.81 -8.17
C ALA A 564 -28.76 -16.24 -6.81
N PRO A 565 -27.64 -15.51 -6.75
CA PRO A 565 -27.25 -14.78 -5.55
C PRO A 565 -28.19 -13.60 -5.33
N ASP A 566 -28.06 -12.95 -4.19
CA ASP A 566 -28.68 -11.64 -3.98
C ASP A 566 -27.92 -10.57 -4.78
N ILE A 567 -28.59 -9.47 -5.10
CA ILE A 567 -27.96 -8.25 -5.63
C ILE A 567 -27.32 -7.49 -4.45
N GLY A 568 -26.12 -6.94 -4.66
CA GLY A 568 -25.37 -6.17 -3.68
C GLY A 568 -24.37 -6.99 -2.87
N ALA A 569 -23.80 -6.36 -1.85
CA ALA A 569 -22.71 -6.90 -1.04
C ALA A 569 -23.14 -7.85 0.09
N HIS A 570 -24.45 -8.04 0.29
CA HIS A 570 -25.02 -8.87 1.35
C HIS A 570 -25.93 -9.97 0.79
N GLN A 571 -25.69 -11.20 1.23
CA GLN A 571 -26.50 -12.39 0.95
C GLN A 571 -27.42 -12.68 2.14
N VAL A 572 -28.68 -12.26 2.02
CA VAL A 572 -29.75 -12.52 3.00
C VAL A 572 -30.55 -13.77 2.66
N THR A 573 -30.66 -14.13 1.38
CA THR A 573 -31.38 -15.35 0.98
C THR A 573 -30.60 -16.57 1.49
N PRO A 574 -31.25 -17.49 2.23
CA PRO A 574 -30.62 -18.72 2.66
C PRO A 574 -30.08 -19.53 1.48
N VAL A 575 -28.86 -20.07 1.61
CA VAL A 575 -28.25 -20.93 0.59
C VAL A 575 -28.48 -22.40 0.93
N PRO A 576 -29.46 -23.09 0.31
CA PRO A 576 -29.67 -24.51 0.56
C PRO A 576 -28.53 -25.35 -0.03
N ALA A 577 -28.34 -26.57 0.47
CA ALA A 577 -27.25 -27.45 0.03
C ALA A 577 -27.23 -27.72 -1.50
N SER A 578 -28.40 -27.72 -2.15
CA SER A 578 -28.52 -27.84 -3.61
C SER A 578 -27.88 -26.68 -4.37
N CYS A 579 -27.72 -25.53 -3.73
CA CYS A 579 -27.16 -24.31 -4.29
C CYS A 579 -25.69 -24.06 -3.91
N ALA A 580 -25.12 -24.83 -2.98
CA ALA A 580 -23.80 -24.56 -2.37
C ALA A 580 -22.64 -25.45 -2.86
N SER A 581 -22.91 -26.40 -3.78
CA SER A 581 -21.95 -27.42 -4.22
C SER A 581 -21.52 -27.26 -5.66
#